data_AF-A0A9P4K527-F1
#
_entry.id   AF-A0A9P4K527-F1
#
_cell.length_a   1.000
_cell.length_b   1.000
_cell.length_c   1.000
_cell.angle_alpha   90.00
_cell.angle_beta   90.00
_cell.angle_gamma   90.00
#
_symmetry.space_group_name_H-M   'P 1'
#
loop_
_entity.id
_entity.type
_entity.pdbx_description
1 polymer ?
#
loop_
_entity_poly.entity_id
_entity_poly.type
_entity_poly.pdbx_seq_one_letter_code
_entity_poly.pdbx_strand_id
1 'polypeptide(L)'
;MEPKEMQKAEENETLLPISEPTEKRRTPRKQRNIFIHWTLIACSITAGVAAGYLLGHHQKGGSVNYGLPAPPGSVRTSWHHNFTFTQKPDSESEAAWSSIIPVGRGFIHHPQLAPFISNIAVFHQLHCLHAIVVAYYDALSSQPMEMADIPDFDAETDKDLSELYID
;
A
#
# COMPACT_ATOMS: atom_id res chain seq x y z
N MET A 1 -104.01 42.82 15.14
CA MET A 1 -103.68 42.78 13.71
C MET A 1 -102.23 42.33 13.61
N GLU A 2 -102.03 41.12 13.10
CA GLU A 2 -100.74 40.58 12.62
C GLU A 2 -100.20 41.50 11.51
N PRO A 3 -98.89 41.46 11.14
CA PRO A 3 -98.45 40.35 10.29
C PRO A 3 -96.96 39.92 10.38
N LYS A 4 -96.79 38.77 9.72
CA LYS A 4 -95.65 37.90 9.47
C LYS A 4 -94.58 38.39 8.46
N GLU A 5 -93.41 37.76 8.64
CA GLU A 5 -92.46 37.20 7.65
C GLU A 5 -91.65 38.14 6.74
N MET A 6 -90.32 38.07 6.89
CA MET A 6 -89.38 38.04 5.77
C MET A 6 -88.16 37.18 6.14
N GLN A 7 -88.03 36.03 5.47
CA GLN A 7 -86.83 35.21 5.35
C GLN A 7 -85.69 35.99 4.65
N LYS A 8 -84.42 35.72 5.01
CA LYS A 8 -83.34 35.24 4.11
C LYS A 8 -81.93 35.38 4.71
N ALA A 9 -81.12 34.32 4.52
CA ALA A 9 -79.66 34.14 4.74
C ALA A 9 -79.23 33.80 6.19
N GLU A 10 -79.00 32.55 6.61
CA GLU A 10 -78.18 31.43 6.05
C GLU A 10 -76.75 31.92 5.72
N GLU A 11 -75.81 31.79 6.66
CA GLU A 11 -74.98 30.59 6.93
C GLU A 11 -73.91 30.39 5.86
N ASN A 12 -72.77 31.08 6.02
CA ASN A 12 -71.49 30.66 5.45
C ASN A 12 -70.30 31.22 6.25
N GLU A 13 -69.47 30.29 6.74
CA GLU A 13 -68.01 30.41 6.81
C GLU A 13 -67.45 31.53 7.72
N THR A 14 -66.80 31.25 8.84
CA THR A 14 -65.44 30.69 8.86
C THR A 14 -65.01 30.46 10.32
N LEU A 15 -65.01 29.22 10.80
CA LEU A 15 -64.20 28.83 11.96
C LEU A 15 -63.60 27.44 11.67
N LEU A 16 -62.31 27.44 11.37
CA LEU A 16 -61.51 26.26 11.05
C LEU A 16 -61.46 25.32 12.27
N PRO A 17 -61.73 24.00 12.13
CA PRO A 17 -61.37 23.04 13.14
C PRO A 17 -59.87 22.70 13.03
N ILE A 18 -59.14 22.94 14.11
CA ILE A 18 -57.77 22.45 14.31
C ILE A 18 -57.83 20.92 14.29
N SER A 19 -57.26 20.29 13.25
CA SER A 19 -57.07 18.84 13.23
C SER A 19 -55.92 18.47 14.16
N GLU A 20 -56.21 17.78 15.27
CA GLU A 20 -55.17 17.17 16.09
C GLU A 20 -54.41 16.09 15.31
N PRO A 21 -53.08 15.95 15.50
CA PRO A 21 -52.34 14.84 14.95
C PRO A 21 -52.76 13.55 15.66
N THR A 22 -53.38 12.64 14.92
CA THR A 22 -53.72 11.29 15.41
C THR A 22 -52.44 10.53 15.73
N GLU A 23 -52.09 10.46 17.01
CA GLU A 23 -51.02 9.61 17.52
C GLU A 23 -51.42 8.14 17.35
N LYS A 24 -50.98 7.53 16.24
CA LYS A 24 -51.12 6.09 16.01
C LYS A 24 -50.30 5.33 17.07
N ARG A 25 -50.99 4.92 18.15
CA ARG A 25 -50.51 4.01 19.19
C ARG A 25 -49.88 2.76 18.55
N ARG A 26 -48.56 2.76 18.40
CA ARG A 26 -47.81 1.63 17.84
C ARG A 26 -47.94 0.45 18.80
N THR A 27 -48.52 -0.64 18.32
CA THR A 27 -48.82 -1.81 19.14
C THR A 27 -47.54 -2.53 19.59
N PRO A 28 -47.47 -3.00 20.85
CA PRO A 28 -46.26 -3.64 21.42
C PRO A 28 -45.88 -4.95 20.70
N ARG A 29 -46.81 -5.53 19.94
CA ARG A 29 -46.62 -6.77 19.19
C ARG A 29 -45.66 -6.61 18.01
N LYS A 30 -45.61 -5.42 17.37
CA LYS A 30 -44.71 -5.16 16.23
C LYS A 30 -43.27 -4.90 16.67
N GLN A 31 -43.08 -4.27 17.83
CA GLN A 31 -41.75 -4.04 18.41
C GLN A 31 -41.09 -5.34 18.91
N ARG A 32 -41.87 -6.26 19.52
CA ARG A 32 -41.35 -7.57 19.95
C ARG A 32 -40.76 -8.39 18.80
N ASN A 33 -41.39 -8.36 17.63
CA ASN A 33 -40.88 -9.07 16.45
C ASN A 33 -39.58 -8.45 15.91
N ILE A 34 -39.43 -7.12 15.99
CA ILE A 34 -38.20 -6.42 15.61
C ILE A 34 -37.04 -6.82 16.52
N PHE A 35 -37.25 -6.87 17.84
CA PHE A 35 -36.21 -7.32 18.78
C PHE A 35 -35.78 -8.76 18.52
N ILE A 36 -36.73 -9.67 18.26
CA ILE A 36 -36.41 -11.06 17.93
C ILE A 36 -35.55 -11.13 16.66
N HIS A 37 -35.90 -10.38 15.60
CA HIS A 37 -35.09 -10.36 14.37
C HIS A 37 -33.67 -9.84 14.61
N TRP A 38 -33.51 -8.76 15.38
CA TRP A 38 -32.17 -8.25 15.71
C TRP A 38 -31.35 -9.25 16.55
N THR A 39 -31.98 -9.94 17.50
CA THR A 39 -31.30 -11.00 18.28
C THR A 39 -30.85 -12.15 17.38
N LEU A 40 -31.68 -12.61 16.45
CA LEU A 40 -31.32 -13.68 15.51
C LEU A 40 -30.16 -13.27 14.59
N ILE A 41 -30.18 -12.02 14.08
CA ILE A 41 -29.09 -11.47 13.26
C ILE A 41 -27.79 -11.43 14.06
N ALA A 42 -27.82 -10.91 15.29
CA ALA A 42 -26.65 -10.85 16.15
C ALA A 42 -26.07 -12.25 16.43
N CYS A 43 -26.93 -13.23 16.79
CA CYS A 43 -26.50 -14.60 17.01
C CYS A 43 -25.87 -15.23 15.76
N SER A 44 -26.42 -14.99 14.57
CA SER A 44 -25.86 -15.48 13.31
C SER A 44 -24.47 -14.90 13.04
N ILE A 45 -24.27 -13.61 13.28
CA ILE A 45 -22.97 -12.95 13.10
C ILE A 45 -21.95 -13.52 14.09
N THR A 46 -22.31 -13.63 15.38
CA THR A 46 -21.41 -14.17 16.41
C THR A 46 -21.02 -15.62 16.11
N ALA A 47 -21.98 -16.45 15.68
CA ALA A 47 -21.70 -17.83 15.29
C ALA A 47 -20.76 -17.91 14.08
N GLY A 48 -20.95 -17.07 13.06
CA GLY A 48 -20.08 -17.00 11.89
C GLY A 48 -18.65 -16.59 12.24
N VAL A 49 -18.49 -15.56 13.08
CA VAL A 49 -17.17 -15.11 13.56
C VAL A 49 -16.48 -16.20 14.39
N ALA A 50 -17.20 -16.83 15.33
CA ALA A 50 -16.65 -17.89 16.16
C ALA A 50 -16.24 -19.12 15.31
N ALA A 51 -17.08 -19.54 14.37
CA ALA A 51 -16.75 -20.63 13.44
C ALA A 51 -15.53 -20.28 12.58
N GLY A 52 -15.48 -19.07 12.02
CA GLY A 52 -14.33 -18.59 11.24
C GLY A 52 -13.04 -18.53 12.05
N TYR A 53 -13.11 -18.09 13.30
CA TYR A 53 -11.96 -18.07 14.22
C TYR A 53 -11.48 -19.49 14.54
N LEU A 54 -12.39 -20.42 14.86
CA LEU A 54 -12.02 -21.80 15.18
C LEU A 54 -11.45 -22.53 13.96
N LEU A 55 -12.05 -22.37 12.78
CA LEU A 55 -11.54 -22.92 11.52
C LEU A 55 -10.18 -22.32 11.14
N GLY A 56 -10.03 -21.00 11.24
CA GLY A 56 -8.77 -20.31 10.96
C GLY A 56 -7.66 -20.62 11.96
N HIS A 57 -7.98 -20.77 13.24
CA HIS A 57 -7.01 -21.14 14.26
C HIS A 57 -6.58 -22.61 14.17
N HIS A 58 -7.44 -23.50 13.67
CA HIS A 58 -7.05 -24.89 13.37
C HIS A 58 -6.18 -24.99 12.11
N GLN A 59 -6.15 -23.95 11.26
CA GLN A 59 -5.16 -23.76 10.21
C GLN A 59 -3.86 -23.14 10.73
N LYS A 60 -3.28 -23.68 11.81
CA LYS A 60 -1.87 -23.45 12.13
C LYS A 60 -1.01 -24.17 11.09
N GLY A 61 -0.82 -23.49 9.95
CA GLY A 61 0.44 -23.43 9.21
C GLY A 61 1.01 -24.75 8.73
N GLY A 62 0.28 -25.50 7.89
CA GLY A 62 0.97 -26.12 6.76
C GLY A 62 1.47 -24.97 5.89
N SER A 63 2.78 -24.85 5.69
CA SER A 63 3.38 -23.76 4.91
C SER A 63 2.77 -23.71 3.50
N VAL A 64 1.79 -22.85 3.29
CA VAL A 64 1.27 -22.58 1.95
C VAL A 64 2.32 -21.73 1.26
N ASN A 65 3.15 -22.40 0.45
CA ASN A 65 4.07 -21.78 -0.49
C ASN A 65 3.22 -21.06 -1.55
N TYR A 66 2.99 -19.76 -1.39
CA TYR A 66 2.22 -18.93 -2.33
C TYR A 66 2.93 -18.73 -3.70
N GLY A 67 3.91 -19.56 -4.06
CA GLY A 67 4.77 -19.34 -5.22
C GLY A 67 5.64 -18.07 -5.11
N LEU A 68 5.49 -17.29 -4.05
CA LEU A 68 6.41 -16.24 -3.67
C LEU A 68 7.62 -16.91 -2.99
N PRO A 69 8.85 -16.58 -3.39
CA PRO A 69 10.05 -17.04 -2.71
C PRO A 69 10.21 -16.28 -1.38
N ALA A 70 9.26 -16.43 -0.46
CA ALA A 70 9.58 -16.29 0.95
C ALA A 70 10.53 -17.46 1.26
N PRO A 71 11.76 -17.21 1.76
CA PRO A 71 12.72 -18.27 1.91
C PRO A 71 12.10 -19.39 2.77
N PRO A 72 11.96 -20.61 2.25
CA PRO A 72 11.48 -21.73 3.04
C PRO A 72 12.58 -22.03 4.06
N GLY A 73 12.44 -21.51 5.28
CA GLY A 73 13.49 -21.63 6.28
C GLY A 73 12.99 -21.40 7.69
N SER A 74 13.18 -22.39 8.56
CA SER A 74 13.12 -22.24 10.02
C SER A 74 14.42 -21.64 10.59
N VAL A 75 15.20 -20.94 9.76
CA VAL A 75 16.51 -20.39 10.14
C VAL A 75 16.27 -19.17 11.02
N ARG A 76 16.32 -19.40 12.33
CA ARG A 76 16.30 -18.34 13.32
C ARG A 76 17.70 -17.76 13.42
N THR A 77 17.90 -16.59 12.81
CA THR A 77 19.15 -15.83 12.88
C THR A 77 18.94 -14.55 13.67
N SER A 78 19.96 -14.12 14.41
CA SER A 78 20.02 -12.78 15.00
C SER A 78 20.69 -11.84 14.02
N TRP A 79 20.07 -10.68 13.79
CA TRP A 79 20.72 -9.63 13.02
C TRP A 79 21.83 -9.00 13.87
N HIS A 80 23.02 -8.92 13.29
CA HIS A 80 24.15 -8.20 13.85
C HIS A 80 24.53 -7.09 12.88
N HIS A 81 24.60 -5.85 13.38
CA HIS A 81 25.06 -4.74 12.56
C HIS A 81 26.51 -4.99 12.15
N ASN A 82 26.79 -4.90 10.85
CA ASN A 82 28.15 -4.96 10.33
C ASN A 82 28.49 -3.61 9.69
N PHE A 83 29.39 -2.87 10.35
CA PHE A 83 29.78 -1.52 9.95
C PHE A 83 30.63 -1.49 8.67
N THR A 84 31.23 -2.62 8.27
CA THR A 84 32.07 -2.66 7.07
C THR A 84 31.31 -2.32 5.78
N PHE A 85 29.97 -2.41 5.79
CA PHE A 85 29.13 -2.03 4.65
C PHE A 85 28.72 -0.54 4.62
N THR A 86 28.91 0.20 5.71
CA THR A 86 28.47 1.59 5.84
C THR A 86 29.59 2.58 6.13
N GLN A 87 30.78 2.08 6.50
CA GLN A 87 31.95 2.90 6.77
C GLN A 87 32.57 3.50 5.49
N LYS A 88 33.51 4.42 5.69
CA LYS A 88 34.32 4.98 4.60
C LYS A 88 35.04 3.84 3.85
N PRO A 89 35.05 3.85 2.50
CA PRO A 89 35.75 2.85 1.73
C PRO A 89 37.22 2.69 2.15
N ASP A 90 37.57 1.47 2.56
CA ASP A 90 38.91 0.99 2.82
C ASP A 90 39.05 -0.47 2.35
N SER A 91 40.23 -1.07 2.53
CA SER A 91 40.46 -2.45 2.09
C SER A 91 39.53 -3.47 2.76
N GLU A 92 39.09 -3.23 3.99
CA GLU A 92 38.21 -4.13 4.73
C GLU A 92 36.77 -4.03 4.23
N SER A 93 36.26 -2.80 4.06
CA SER A 93 34.92 -2.56 3.52
C SER A 93 34.79 -3.07 2.08
N GLU A 94 35.79 -2.84 1.23
CA GLU A 94 35.80 -3.33 -0.16
C GLU A 94 35.83 -4.86 -0.21
N ALA A 95 36.56 -5.51 0.69
CA ALA A 95 36.54 -6.97 0.82
C ALA A 95 35.17 -7.47 1.28
N ALA A 96 34.53 -6.78 2.25
CA ALA A 96 33.19 -7.12 2.70
C ALA A 96 32.16 -7.01 1.57
N TRP A 97 32.18 -5.91 0.80
CA TRP A 97 31.33 -5.73 -0.38
C TRP A 97 31.60 -6.78 -1.46
N SER A 98 32.87 -7.08 -1.73
CA SER A 98 33.27 -8.12 -2.71
C SER A 98 32.87 -9.53 -2.29
N SER A 99 32.65 -9.78 -0.99
CA SER A 99 32.21 -11.09 -0.49
C SER A 99 30.73 -11.39 -0.78
N ILE A 100 29.91 -10.35 -0.98
CA ILE A 100 28.46 -10.48 -1.21
C ILE A 100 28.02 -10.10 -2.63
N ILE A 101 28.80 -9.27 -3.31
CA ILE A 101 28.57 -8.91 -4.71
C ILE A 101 29.32 -9.93 -5.58
N PRO A 102 28.64 -10.64 -6.51
CA PRO A 102 29.31 -11.61 -7.37
C PRO A 102 30.34 -10.93 -8.28
N VAL A 103 31.31 -11.71 -8.75
CA VAL A 103 32.30 -11.28 -9.76
C VAL A 103 31.57 -10.68 -10.96
N GLY A 104 32.04 -9.52 -11.44
CA GLY A 104 31.36 -8.77 -12.49
C GLY A 104 30.17 -7.94 -11.98
N ARG A 105 29.99 -7.77 -10.66
CA ARG A 105 28.98 -6.91 -10.02
C ARG A 105 27.53 -7.19 -10.44
N GLY A 106 27.24 -8.43 -10.82
CA GLY A 106 25.91 -8.87 -11.26
C GLY A 106 25.62 -8.62 -12.74
N PHE A 107 26.60 -8.11 -13.50
CA PHE A 107 26.53 -8.06 -14.96
C PHE A 107 26.85 -9.44 -15.54
N ILE A 108 25.99 -9.89 -16.45
CA ILE A 108 26.09 -11.17 -17.13
C ILE A 108 25.99 -10.97 -18.64
N HIS A 109 26.67 -11.84 -19.37
CA HIS A 109 26.49 -11.99 -20.80
C HIS A 109 26.27 -13.49 -21.08
N HIS A 110 25.19 -13.82 -21.76
CA HIS A 110 24.86 -15.18 -22.13
C HIS A 110 24.31 -15.23 -23.57
N PRO A 111 24.95 -15.94 -24.51
CA PRO A 111 24.66 -15.85 -25.95
C PRO A 111 23.18 -16.03 -26.34
N GLN A 112 22.42 -16.79 -25.55
CA GLN A 112 21.01 -17.11 -25.82
C GLN A 112 20.02 -16.43 -24.86
N LEU A 113 20.46 -16.06 -23.65
CA LEU A 113 19.57 -15.61 -22.56
C LEU A 113 19.77 -14.13 -22.23
N ALA A 114 20.97 -13.60 -22.48
CA ALA A 114 21.37 -12.22 -22.31
C ALA A 114 22.43 -11.89 -23.40
N PRO A 115 22.02 -11.76 -24.68
CA PRO A 115 22.94 -11.50 -25.80
C PRO A 115 23.61 -10.12 -25.72
N PHE A 116 23.12 -9.25 -24.86
CA PHE A 116 23.77 -8.00 -24.45
C PHE A 116 24.15 -8.10 -22.97
N ILE A 117 25.05 -7.23 -22.52
CA ILE A 117 25.38 -7.13 -21.09
C ILE A 117 24.10 -6.74 -20.35
N SER A 118 23.62 -7.66 -19.52
CA SER A 118 22.44 -7.48 -18.69
C SER A 118 22.82 -7.58 -17.23
N ASN A 119 22.03 -6.98 -16.32
CA ASN A 119 22.19 -7.22 -14.90
C ASN A 119 21.18 -8.26 -14.38
N ILE A 120 21.54 -8.98 -13.34
CA ILE A 120 20.57 -9.75 -12.57
C ILE A 120 19.91 -8.79 -11.58
N ALA A 121 18.59 -8.61 -11.69
CA ALA A 121 17.82 -7.63 -10.92
C ALA A 121 18.02 -7.74 -9.39
N VAL A 122 18.26 -8.94 -8.87
CA VAL A 122 18.58 -9.18 -7.45
C VAL A 122 19.83 -8.43 -6.99
N PHE A 123 20.84 -8.29 -7.84
CA PHE A 123 22.08 -7.57 -7.51
C PHE A 123 22.02 -6.08 -7.81
N HIS A 124 20.98 -5.60 -8.51
CA HIS A 124 20.83 -4.17 -8.84
C HIS A 124 20.75 -3.31 -7.57
N GLN A 125 19.96 -3.74 -6.57
CA GLN A 125 19.83 -3.04 -5.29
C GLN A 125 21.18 -2.94 -4.57
N LEU A 126 21.95 -4.03 -4.58
CA LEU A 126 23.23 -4.10 -3.89
C LEU A 126 24.31 -3.27 -4.59
N HIS A 127 24.35 -3.30 -5.93
CA HIS A 127 25.24 -2.50 -6.75
C HIS A 127 25.00 -1.00 -6.57
N CYS A 128 23.74 -0.58 -6.64
CA CYS A 128 23.37 0.83 -6.47
C CYS A 128 23.69 1.32 -5.05
N LEU A 129 23.45 0.50 -4.02
CA LEU A 129 23.78 0.87 -2.65
C LEU A 129 25.29 1.08 -2.47
N HIS A 130 26.13 0.17 -2.98
CA HIS A 130 27.58 0.33 -2.97
C HIS A 130 28.01 1.61 -3.70
N ALA A 131 27.47 1.87 -4.90
CA ALA A 131 27.78 3.08 -5.67
C ALA A 131 27.45 4.37 -4.90
N ILE A 132 26.32 4.40 -4.19
CA ILE A 132 25.93 5.53 -3.33
C ILE A 132 26.92 5.73 -2.18
N VAL A 133 27.33 4.65 -1.51
CA VAL A 133 28.31 4.73 -0.41
C VAL A 133 29.63 5.31 -0.90
N VAL A 134 30.15 4.81 -2.02
CA VAL A 134 31.39 5.31 -2.62
C VAL A 134 31.25 6.78 -3.00
N ALA A 135 30.20 7.15 -3.73
CA ALA A 135 29.96 8.53 -4.16
C ALA A 135 29.78 9.50 -2.97
N TYR A 136 29.12 9.06 -1.90
CA TYR A 136 28.95 9.86 -0.69
C TYR A 136 30.29 10.20 -0.04
N TYR A 137 31.15 9.21 0.15
CA TYR A 137 32.46 9.44 0.76
C TYR A 137 33.44 10.14 -0.17
N ASP A 138 33.33 9.92 -1.48
CA ASP A 138 34.05 10.70 -2.48
C ASP A 138 33.67 12.18 -2.38
N ALA A 139 32.37 12.50 -2.40
CA ALA A 139 31.85 13.86 -2.28
C ALA A 139 32.28 14.56 -0.97
N LEU A 140 32.38 13.82 0.14
CA LEU A 140 32.90 14.36 1.41
C LEU A 140 34.41 14.65 1.38
N SER A 141 35.16 13.93 0.54
CA SER A 141 36.61 14.06 0.43
C SER A 141 37.05 15.00 -0.67
N SER A 142 36.21 15.19 -1.70
CA SER A 142 36.40 16.13 -2.79
C SER A 142 36.23 17.57 -2.30
N GLN A 143 36.97 18.49 -2.92
CA GLN A 143 36.67 19.91 -2.76
C GLN A 143 35.28 20.21 -3.35
N PRO A 144 34.55 21.20 -2.82
CA PRO A 144 33.29 21.62 -3.40
C PRO A 144 33.51 21.98 -4.87
N MET A 145 32.83 21.27 -5.77
CA MET A 145 32.87 21.58 -7.19
C MET A 145 32.20 22.94 -7.40
N GLU A 146 32.94 23.92 -7.94
CA GLU A 146 32.35 25.20 -8.32
C GLU A 146 31.50 24.96 -9.57
N MET A 147 30.35 25.64 -9.69
CA MET A 147 29.43 25.42 -10.82
C MET A 147 30.09 25.71 -12.18
N ALA A 148 31.16 26.51 -12.20
CA ALA A 148 31.97 26.78 -13.38
C ALA A 148 32.85 25.59 -13.84
N ASP A 149 33.10 24.61 -12.96
CA ASP A 149 33.93 23.43 -13.22
C ASP A 149 33.11 22.18 -13.60
N ILE A 150 31.78 22.29 -13.58
CA ILE A 150 30.92 21.21 -14.09
C ILE A 150 31.10 21.20 -15.61
N PRO A 151 31.64 20.11 -16.20
CA PRO A 151 31.70 20.00 -17.65
C PRO A 151 30.27 20.13 -18.15
N ASP A 152 29.99 21.17 -18.93
CA ASP A 152 28.73 21.28 -19.64
C ASP A 152 28.58 19.99 -20.43
N PHE A 153 27.44 19.32 -20.28
CA PHE A 153 27.09 18.12 -21.04
C PHE A 153 26.78 18.56 -22.48
N ASP A 154 27.77 19.18 -23.13
CA ASP A 154 27.65 19.67 -24.47
C ASP A 154 27.68 18.49 -25.44
N ALA A 155 26.94 18.67 -26.54
CA ALA A 155 26.58 17.71 -27.59
C ALA A 155 27.75 16.97 -28.29
N GLU A 156 28.97 17.09 -27.79
CA GLU A 156 30.15 16.41 -28.33
C GLU A 156 30.24 14.94 -27.89
N THR A 157 29.63 14.58 -26.74
CA THR A 157 29.53 13.18 -26.28
C THR A 157 28.51 12.34 -27.07
N ASP A 158 27.61 12.96 -27.85
CA ASP A 158 26.68 12.25 -28.75
C ASP A 158 27.38 11.74 -30.01
N LYS A 159 28.50 12.36 -30.41
CA LYS A 159 29.26 11.94 -31.61
C LYS A 159 30.02 10.63 -31.40
N ASP A 160 30.55 10.40 -30.20
CA ASP A 160 31.41 9.25 -29.91
C ASP A 160 30.64 7.93 -29.74
N LEU A 161 29.36 8.00 -29.35
CA LEU A 161 28.50 6.81 -29.24
C LEU A 161 27.98 6.31 -30.60
N SER A 162 27.99 7.17 -31.62
CA SER A 162 27.57 6.80 -32.98
C SER A 162 28.63 6.00 -33.76
N GLU A 163 29.91 6.11 -33.40
CA GLU A 163 31.01 5.35 -34.00
C GLU A 163 31.21 3.96 -33.36
N LEU A 164 30.67 3.73 -32.16
CA LEU A 164 30.76 2.46 -31.43
C LEU A 164 29.69 1.42 -31.81
N TYR A 165 28.78 1.74 -32.74
CA TYR A 165 27.68 0.87 -33.19
C TYR A 165 27.77 0.46 -34.68
N ILE A 166 28.92 0.67 -35.33
CA ILE A 166 29.20 0.17 -36.67
C ILE A 166 30.35 -0.85 -36.58
N ASP A 167 30.00 -2.11 -36.33
CA ASP A 167 30.53 -3.32 -36.99
C ASP A 167 29.83 -4.58 -36.47
#